data_AF-A0A450T2B1-F1
#
_entry.id   AF-A0A450T2B1-F1
#
_cell.length_a   1.000
_cell.length_b   1.000
_cell.length_c   1.000
_cell.angle_alpha   90.00
_cell.angle_beta   90.00
_cell.angle_gamma   90.00
#
_symmetry.space_group_name_H-M   'P 1'
#
loop_
_entity.id
_entity.type
_entity.pdbx_description
1 polymer ?
#
loop_
_entity_poly.entity_id
_entity_poly.type
_entity_poly.pdbx_seq_one_letter_code
_entity_poly.pdbx_strand_id
1 'polypeptide(L)' 'QGMQQGMQQGMQQGMQQGEHKKAIEVARAALDEGMGIGVVSKISGLSEEEIRRLLIH' A
#
# COMPACT_ATOMS: atom_id res chain seq x y z
N GLN A 1 -25.35 -5.05 19.98
CA GLN A 1 -24.31 -5.89 19.35
C GLN A 1 -23.91 -5.37 17.96
N GLY A 2 -24.85 -5.01 17.08
CA GLY A 2 -24.51 -4.51 15.74
C GLY A 2 -23.61 -3.26 15.69
N MET A 3 -23.77 -2.30 16.61
CA MET A 3 -22.92 -1.09 16.63
C MET A 3 -21.44 -1.40 16.91
N GLN A 4 -21.14 -2.34 17.83
CA GLN A 4 -19.76 -2.72 18.13
C GLN A 4 -19.11 -3.45 16.94
N GLN A 5 -19.85 -4.33 16.28
CA GLN A 5 -19.37 -5.03 15.08
C GLN A 5 -19.11 -4.05 13.92
N GLY A 6 -20.02 -3.10 13.69
CA GLY A 6 -19.84 -2.07 12.66
C GLY A 6 -18.60 -1.20 12.91
N MET A 7 -18.38 -0.78 14.16
CA MET A 7 -17.18 0.00 14.52
C MET A 7 -15.88 -0.80 14.32
N GLN A 8 -15.86 -2.07 14.73
CA GLN A 8 -14.68 -2.94 14.53
C GLN A 8 -14.36 -3.15 13.05
N GLN A 9 -15.38 -3.44 12.23
CA GLN A 9 -15.21 -3.60 10.78
C GLN A 9 -14.71 -2.31 10.12
N GLY A 10 -15.29 -1.17 10.46
CA GLY A 10 -14.86 0.12 9.92
C GLY A 10 -13.42 0.46 10.29
N MET A 11 -13.02 0.20 11.54
CA MET A 11 -11.64 0.41 11.99
C MET A 11 -10.65 -0.49 11.25
N GLN A 12 -10.97 -1.78 11.09
CA GLN A 12 -10.12 -2.73 10.37
C GLN A 12 -9.96 -2.34 8.89
N GLN A 13 -11.06 -1.95 8.22
CA GLN A 13 -11.02 -1.49 6.84
C GLN A 13 -10.21 -0.21 6.70
N GLY A 14 -10.38 0.76 7.60
CA GLY A 14 -9.62 2.01 7.59
C GLY A 14 -8.11 1.77 7.77
N MET A 15 -7.75 0.86 8.69
CA MET A 15 -6.35 0.50 8.91
C MET A 15 -5.72 -0.15 7.66
N GLN A 16 -6.39 -1.15 7.07
CA GLN A 16 -5.90 -1.81 5.85
C GLN A 16 -5.76 -0.85 4.67
N GLN A 17 -6.75 0.04 4.46
CA GLN A 17 -6.69 1.05 3.40
C GLN A 17 -5.55 2.05 3.64
N GLY A 18 -5.35 2.46 4.90
CA GLY A 18 -4.25 3.36 5.28
C GLY A 18 -2.88 2.74 5.05
N GLU A 19 -2.67 1.50 5.48
CA GLU A 19 -1.44 0.75 5.27
C GLU A 19 -1.14 0.57 3.77
N HIS A 20 -2.14 0.17 2.98
CA HIS A 20 -1.97 0.00 1.54
C HIS A 20 -1.67 1.33 0.82
N LYS A 21 -2.37 2.40 1.17
CA LYS A 21 -2.10 3.74 0.63
C LYS A 21 -0.68 4.18 0.94
N LYS A 22 -0.22 3.98 2.18
CA LYS A 22 1.14 4.32 2.60
C LYS A 22 2.18 3.52 1.81
N ALA A 23 1.95 2.23 1.59
CA ALA A 23 2.82 1.37 0.80
C ALA A 23 2.97 1.90 -0.64
N ILE A 24 1.88 2.33 -1.27
CA ILE A 24 1.89 2.95 -2.61
C ILE A 24 2.68 4.26 -2.63
N GLU A 25 2.47 5.14 -1.65
CA GLU A 25 3.19 6.42 -1.55
C GLU A 25 4.72 6.19 -1.43
N VAL A 26 5.13 5.24 -0.58
CA VAL A 26 6.54 4.86 -0.43
C VAL A 26 7.10 4.29 -1.73
N ALA A 27 6.34 3.41 -2.40
CA ALA A 27 6.77 2.81 -3.65
C ALA A 27 6.97 3.85 -4.76
N ARG A 28 6.03 4.80 -4.91
CA ARG A 28 6.14 5.90 -5.89
C ARG A 28 7.36 6.78 -5.61
N ALA A 29 7.52 7.25 -4.39
CA ALA A 29 8.66 8.08 -4.03
C ALA A 29 10.00 7.39 -4.33
N ALA A 30 10.11 6.09 -4.04
CA ALA A 30 11.34 5.35 -4.33
C ALA A 30 11.58 5.11 -5.83
N LEU A 31 10.52 4.89 -6.62
CA LEU A 31 10.63 4.82 -8.08
C LEU A 31 11.06 6.17 -8.67
N ASP A 32 10.53 7.28 -8.13
CA ASP A 32 10.89 8.64 -8.55
C ASP A 32 12.37 8.96 -8.26
N GLU A 33 12.93 8.39 -7.19
CA GLU A 33 14.37 8.41 -6.87
C GLU A 33 15.20 7.44 -7.74
N GLY A 34 14.58 6.76 -8.71
CA GLY A 34 15.26 5.85 -9.64
C GLY A 34 15.62 4.48 -9.06
N MET A 35 15.02 4.09 -7.91
CA MET A 35 15.26 2.77 -7.33
C MET A 35 14.66 1.65 -8.19
N GLY A 36 15.37 0.52 -8.26
CA GLY A 36 14.89 -0.65 -9.00
C GLY A 36 13.70 -1.34 -8.32
N ILE A 37 12.80 -1.94 -9.12
CA ILE A 37 11.54 -2.58 -8.68
C ILE A 37 11.74 -3.55 -7.49
N GLY A 38 12.78 -4.38 -7.52
CA GLY A 38 13.04 -5.34 -6.43
C GLY A 38 13.43 -4.68 -5.11
N VAL A 39 14.08 -3.52 -5.13
CA VAL A 39 14.37 -2.72 -3.92
C VAL A 39 13.10 -2.04 -3.45
N VAL A 40 12.34 -1.43 -4.37
CA VAL A 40 11.06 -0.78 -4.08
C VAL A 40 10.07 -1.76 -3.43
N SER A 41 10.03 -3.01 -3.90
CA SER A 41 9.20 -4.08 -3.33
C SER A 41 9.53 -4.34 -1.86
N LYS A 42 10.82 -4.47 -1.55
CA LYS A 42 11.28 -4.73 -0.18
C LYS A 42 10.97 -3.59 0.79
N ILE A 43 11.12 -2.33 0.36
CA ILE A 43 10.91 -1.17 1.24
C ILE A 43 9.43 -0.82 1.42
N SER A 44 8.61 -1.00 0.38
CA SER A 44 7.19 -0.64 0.41
C SER A 44 6.30 -1.75 0.95
N GLY A 45 6.79 -3.00 0.93
CA GLY A 45 6.00 -4.18 1.24
C GLY A 45 5.03 -4.60 0.13
N LEU A 46 5.06 -3.92 -1.02
CA LEU A 46 4.26 -4.30 -2.20
C LEU A 46 4.96 -5.39 -3.00
N SER A 47 4.17 -6.22 -3.69
CA SER A 47 4.71 -7.14 -4.68
C SER A 47 5.31 -6.40 -5.88
N GLU A 48 6.25 -7.02 -6.59
CA GLU A 48 6.77 -6.45 -7.84
C GLU A 48 5.66 -6.23 -8.88
N GLU A 49 4.63 -7.08 -8.90
CA GLU A 49 3.47 -6.93 -9.79
C GLU A 49 2.67 -5.67 -9.48
N GLU A 50 2.41 -5.38 -8.20
CA GLU A 50 1.78 -4.13 -7.78
C GLU A 50 2.61 -2.92 -8.19
N ILE A 51 3.93 -2.98 -8.02
CA ILE A 51 4.83 -1.89 -8.39
C ILE A 51 4.83 -1.69 -9.91
N ARG A 52 4.84 -2.76 -10.71
CA ARG A 52 4.73 -2.67 -12.18
C ARG A 52 3.42 -2.00 -12.60
N ARG A 53 2.30 -2.25 -11.90
CA ARG A 53 1.03 -1.57 -12.16
C ARG A 53 1.10 -0.07 -11.87
N LEU A 54 1.96 0.38 -10.95
CA LEU A 54 2.16 1.82 -10.68
C LEU A 54 2.88 2.54 -11.82
N LEU A 55 3.62 1.83 -12.67
CA LEU A 55 4.37 2.39 -13.80
C LEU A 55 3.55 2.52 -15.09
N ILE A 56 2.39 1.85 -15.16
CA ILE A 56 1.50 1.87 -16.31
C ILE A 56 0.51 3.02 -16.08
N HIS A 57 0.67 4.13 -16.80
CA HIS A 57 -0.27 5.27 -16.86
C HIS A 57 -0.75 5.46 -18.29
#